data_AF-A0A6J8DJJ9-F1
#
_entry.id   AF-A0A6J8DJJ9-F1
#
_cell.length_a   1.000
_cell.length_b   1.000
_cell.length_c   1.000
_cell.angle_alpha   90.00
_cell.angle_beta   90.00
_cell.angle_gamma   90.00
#
_symmetry.space_group_name_H-M   'P 1'
#
loop_
_entity.id
_entity.type
_entity.pdbx_description
1 polymer ?
#
loop_
_entity_poly.entity_id
_entity_poly.type
_entity_poly.pdbx_seq_one_letter_code
_entity_poly.pdbx_strand_id
1 'polypeptide(L)'
;MGVASAAPSQFCKDLIPISGLSKNFNETIAHAIHSLTVEGLRIFHPQATTVNHIPTVNHDLRQPNKVLSNAPSNPIGHDFETDSMNVLDNILSNLGSHNDGLGPNWSGVERVAHTFHMWDLWMKIFNSAWKTVKANPPHKEICNCVLDVENNGIKTAVGWVANHYKSGTPITLLNRPIPKLIDATTWTVWKNRLLHYYTDEALKDAATYLHCATQ
;
A
#
# COMPACT_ATOMS: atom_id res chain seq x y z
N MET A 1 32.06 2.36 10.57
CA MET A 1 31.25 2.54 11.81
C MET A 1 29.83 2.13 11.46
N GLY A 2 29.40 0.97 11.95
CA GLY A 2 28.11 0.37 11.60
C GLY A 2 27.00 1.01 12.41
N VAL A 3 25.94 1.47 11.74
CA VAL A 3 24.71 1.90 12.40
C VAL A 3 23.90 0.63 12.67
N ALA A 4 23.82 0.25 13.94
CA ALA A 4 22.98 -0.85 14.37
C ALA A 4 21.51 -0.50 14.12
N SER A 5 20.78 -1.42 13.47
CA SER A 5 19.32 -1.40 13.39
C SER A 5 18.75 -1.57 14.80
N ALA A 6 18.36 -0.47 15.45
CA ALA A 6 17.79 -0.54 16.78
C ALA A 6 16.35 -1.05 16.68
N ALA A 7 16.08 -2.26 17.18
CA ALA A 7 14.74 -2.78 17.43
C ALA A 7 13.81 -1.67 17.98
N PRO A 8 12.49 -1.70 17.71
CA PRO A 8 11.61 -0.61 18.09
C PRO A 8 11.79 -0.36 19.58
N SER A 9 12.01 0.91 19.94
CA SER A 9 12.24 1.28 21.34
C SER A 9 11.17 0.61 22.20
N GLN A 10 11.53 0.08 23.37
CA GLN A 10 10.56 -0.61 24.25
C GLN A 10 9.28 0.22 24.43
N PHE A 11 9.44 1.55 24.47
CA PHE A 11 8.37 2.53 24.38
C PHE A 11 7.34 2.28 23.27
N CYS A 12 7.76 2.09 22.01
CA CYS A 12 6.84 1.83 20.91
C CYS A 12 6.16 0.47 20.99
N LYS A 13 6.88 -0.55 21.51
CA LYS A 13 6.29 -1.87 21.76
C LYS A 13 5.17 -1.82 22.79
N ASP A 14 5.30 -0.94 23.79
CA ASP A 14 4.32 -0.77 24.84
C ASP A 14 3.17 0.17 24.42
N LEU A 15 3.46 1.16 23.56
CA LEU A 15 2.50 2.19 23.14
C LEU A 15 1.51 1.69 22.06
N ILE A 16 1.97 0.93 21.07
CA ILE A 16 1.12 0.46 19.96
C ILE A 16 -0.09 -0.37 20.43
N PRO A 17 0.04 -1.32 21.37
CA PRO A 17 -1.11 -2.11 21.85
C PRO A 17 -2.23 -1.28 22.49
N ILE A 18 -1.91 -0.09 23.02
CA ILE A 18 -2.88 0.80 23.67
C ILE A 18 -3.24 2.03 22.82
N SER A 19 -2.64 2.19 21.63
CA SER A 19 -2.94 3.29 20.71
C SER A 19 -4.23 3.08 19.91
N GLY A 20 -4.87 1.91 20.06
CA GLY A 20 -6.04 1.51 19.29
C GLY A 20 -5.75 1.14 17.84
N LEU A 21 -4.49 0.84 17.51
CA LEU A 21 -4.10 0.12 16.29
C LEU A 21 -4.41 -1.37 16.45
N SER A 22 -4.71 -2.05 15.34
CA SER A 22 -4.96 -3.49 15.37
C SER A 22 -3.68 -4.28 15.66
N LYS A 23 -3.83 -5.55 16.05
CA LYS A 23 -2.69 -6.46 16.24
C LYS A 23 -1.86 -6.68 14.97
N ASN A 24 -2.49 -6.52 13.80
CA ASN A 24 -1.88 -6.72 12.48
C ASN A 24 -1.65 -5.38 11.77
N PHE A 25 -1.53 -4.27 12.51
CA PHE A 25 -1.41 -2.91 11.93
C PHE A 25 -0.30 -2.82 10.88
N ASN A 26 0.82 -3.52 11.11
CA ASN A 26 1.96 -3.53 10.20
C ASN A 26 1.59 -4.09 8.82
N GLU A 27 0.76 -5.12 8.79
CA GLU A 27 0.27 -5.77 7.58
C GLU A 27 -0.81 -4.95 6.89
N THR A 28 -1.79 -4.43 7.66
CA THR A 28 -2.89 -3.62 7.12
C THR A 28 -2.37 -2.31 6.52
N ILE A 29 -1.40 -1.67 7.18
CA ILE A 29 -0.72 -0.48 6.65
C ILE A 29 0.11 -0.85 5.42
N ALA A 30 0.92 -1.92 5.48
CA ALA A 30 1.72 -2.35 4.33
C ALA A 30 0.84 -2.62 3.10
N HIS A 31 -0.33 -3.23 3.27
CA HIS A 31 -1.29 -3.43 2.19
C HIS A 31 -1.81 -2.12 1.59
N ALA A 32 -2.06 -1.11 2.42
CA ALA A 32 -2.53 0.19 1.94
C ALA A 32 -1.44 0.95 1.16
N ILE A 33 -0.16 0.76 1.50
CA ILE A 33 0.94 1.56 0.96
C ILE A 33 1.79 0.85 -0.11
N HIS A 34 1.69 -0.48 -0.29
CA HIS A 34 2.65 -1.22 -1.14
C HIS A 34 2.71 -0.73 -2.59
N SER A 35 1.63 -0.14 -3.11
CA SER A 35 1.56 0.47 -4.45
C SER A 35 1.15 1.94 -4.40
N LEU A 36 1.37 2.61 -3.25
CA LEU A 36 1.05 4.02 -3.13
C LEU A 36 1.96 4.85 -4.03
N THR A 37 1.34 5.78 -4.74
CA THR A 37 2.02 6.79 -5.55
C THR A 37 1.78 8.17 -4.96
N VAL A 38 2.52 9.18 -5.44
CA VAL A 38 2.25 10.58 -5.07
C VAL A 38 0.81 10.97 -5.41
N GLU A 39 0.28 10.53 -6.54
CA GLU A 39 -1.09 10.81 -6.99
C GLU A 39 -2.13 10.21 -6.03
N GLY A 40 -1.92 8.97 -5.57
CA GLY A 40 -2.76 8.36 -4.53
C GLY A 40 -2.64 9.09 -3.17
N LEU A 41 -1.42 9.49 -2.79
CA LEU A 41 -1.17 10.22 -1.55
C LEU A 41 -1.86 11.60 -1.54
N ARG A 42 -2.04 12.22 -2.70
CA ARG A 42 -2.74 13.52 -2.84
C ARG A 42 -4.21 13.49 -2.44
N ILE A 43 -4.84 12.32 -2.37
CA ILE A 43 -6.17 12.15 -1.76
C ILE A 43 -6.15 12.64 -0.30
N PHE A 44 -5.06 12.34 0.42
CA PHE A 44 -4.91 12.63 1.85
C PHE A 44 -4.18 13.94 2.11
N HIS A 45 -3.19 14.25 1.27
CA HIS A 45 -2.33 15.43 1.37
C HIS A 45 -2.10 16.05 -0.01
N PRO A 46 -2.92 17.03 -0.44
CA PRO A 46 -2.93 17.54 -1.81
C PRO A 46 -1.59 18.07 -2.33
N GLN A 47 -0.68 18.49 -1.43
CA GLN A 47 0.65 19.01 -1.77
C GLN A 47 1.75 17.94 -1.74
N ALA A 48 1.38 16.66 -1.72
CA ALA A 48 2.34 15.56 -1.63
C ALA A 48 3.34 15.58 -2.80
N THR A 49 4.59 15.29 -2.46
CA THR A 49 5.72 15.23 -3.39
C THR A 49 6.37 13.85 -3.37
N THR A 50 7.38 13.64 -4.22
CA THR A 50 8.19 12.41 -4.23
C THR A 50 9.10 12.27 -2.99
N VAL A 51 9.20 13.30 -2.15
CA VAL A 51 9.82 13.23 -0.83
C VAL A 51 8.69 13.11 0.20
N ASN A 52 8.35 11.88 0.58
CA ASN A 52 7.20 11.58 1.44
C ASN A 52 7.47 10.52 2.52
N HIS A 53 8.64 9.88 2.49
CA HIS A 53 9.09 8.89 3.48
C HIS A 53 8.16 7.68 3.66
N ILE A 54 7.27 7.41 2.69
CA ILE A 54 6.39 6.23 2.73
C ILE A 54 7.06 5.09 1.97
N PRO A 55 7.32 3.94 2.62
CA PRO A 55 7.90 2.80 1.95
C PRO A 55 6.89 2.14 1.00
N THR A 56 7.30 1.97 -0.25
CA THR A 56 6.48 1.44 -1.34
C THR A 56 7.27 0.39 -2.12
N VAL A 57 6.60 -0.56 -2.76
CA VAL A 57 7.25 -1.53 -3.65
C VAL A 57 7.91 -0.81 -4.82
N ASN A 58 9.15 -1.15 -5.12
CA ASN A 58 9.85 -0.61 -6.28
C ASN A 58 9.15 -1.06 -7.57
N HIS A 59 8.82 -0.09 -8.43
CA HIS A 59 8.21 -0.35 -9.72
C HIS A 59 9.08 -1.25 -10.61
N ASP A 60 10.41 -1.18 -10.49
CA ASP A 60 11.32 -2.13 -11.13
C ASP A 60 11.75 -3.24 -10.15
N LEU A 61 11.00 -4.35 -10.17
CA LEU A 61 11.26 -5.52 -9.35
C LEU A 61 12.54 -6.29 -9.74
N ARG A 62 13.35 -5.82 -10.71
CA ARG A 62 14.68 -6.37 -11.01
C ARG A 62 15.77 -5.72 -10.14
N GLN A 63 15.59 -4.46 -9.74
CA GLN A 63 16.57 -3.70 -8.94
C GLN A 63 16.85 -4.37 -7.59
N PRO A 64 18.09 -4.39 -7.08
CA PRO A 64 18.41 -5.02 -5.79
C PRO A 64 17.52 -4.51 -4.65
N ASN A 65 17.27 -3.20 -4.62
CA ASN A 65 16.35 -2.59 -3.67
C ASN A 65 14.89 -2.77 -4.13
N LYS A 66 14.12 -3.61 -3.43
CA LYS A 66 12.72 -3.91 -3.75
C LYS A 66 11.71 -2.99 -3.06
N VAL A 67 12.15 -2.21 -2.07
CA VAL A 67 11.30 -1.29 -1.31
C VAL A 67 11.93 0.09 -1.36
N LEU A 68 11.25 1.02 -2.01
CA LEU A 68 11.65 2.42 -2.03
C LEU A 68 11.40 3.04 -0.66
N SER A 69 12.19 4.05 -0.28
CA SER A 69 11.95 4.84 0.92
C SER A 69 10.86 5.89 0.74
N ASN A 70 10.42 6.13 -0.49
CA ASN A 70 9.38 7.09 -0.84
C ASN A 70 8.45 6.47 -1.89
N ALA A 71 7.16 6.79 -1.79
CA ALA A 71 6.19 6.53 -2.83
C ALA A 71 6.58 7.32 -4.10
N PRO A 72 6.75 6.67 -5.26
CA PRO A 72 7.11 7.35 -6.50
C PRO A 72 5.91 8.12 -7.07
N SER A 73 6.17 9.08 -7.95
CA SER A 73 5.12 9.65 -8.80
C SER A 73 4.87 8.71 -9.97
N ASN A 74 3.60 8.51 -10.30
CA ASN A 74 3.14 7.75 -11.46
C ASN A 74 1.99 8.55 -12.09
N PRO A 75 2.29 9.67 -12.77
CA PRO A 75 1.26 10.51 -13.35
C PRO A 75 0.52 9.74 -14.44
N ILE A 76 -0.79 9.91 -14.49
CA ILE A 76 -1.62 9.41 -15.59
C ILE A 76 -1.65 10.45 -16.71
N GLY A 77 -1.84 9.99 -17.95
CA GLY A 77 -2.00 10.88 -19.09
C GLY A 77 -3.24 11.77 -19.00
N HIS A 78 -3.40 12.63 -19.99
CA HIS A 78 -4.57 13.51 -20.15
C HIS A 78 -5.19 13.40 -21.55
N ASP A 79 -4.90 12.31 -22.27
CA ASP A 79 -5.36 12.09 -23.64
C ASP A 79 -6.85 11.71 -23.67
N PHE A 80 -7.32 11.01 -22.63
CA PHE A 80 -8.74 10.70 -22.43
C PHE A 80 -9.38 11.72 -21.48
N GLU A 81 -10.69 11.96 -21.66
CA GLU A 81 -11.46 12.86 -20.79
C GLU A 81 -11.60 12.35 -19.34
N THR A 82 -11.66 11.02 -19.16
CA THR A 82 -11.87 10.43 -17.83
C THR A 82 -10.57 9.91 -17.24
N ASP A 83 -10.33 10.21 -15.96
CA ASP A 83 -9.19 9.69 -15.20
C ASP A 83 -9.12 8.16 -15.27
N SER A 84 -10.27 7.46 -15.22
CA SER A 84 -10.32 6.00 -15.34
C SER A 84 -9.73 5.49 -16.66
N MET A 85 -9.98 6.18 -17.78
CA MET A 85 -9.39 5.81 -19.06
C MET A 85 -7.90 6.15 -19.14
N ASN A 86 -7.47 7.27 -18.54
CA ASN A 86 -6.03 7.59 -18.45
C ASN A 86 -5.26 6.62 -17.53
N VAL A 87 -5.90 6.12 -16.46
CA VAL A 87 -5.35 5.05 -15.63
C VAL A 87 -5.25 3.75 -16.44
N LEU A 88 -6.31 3.38 -17.16
CA LEU A 88 -6.30 2.19 -18.00
C LEU A 88 -5.21 2.28 -19.08
N ASP A 89 -5.10 3.41 -19.77
CA ASP A 89 -4.05 3.67 -20.76
C ASP A 89 -2.66 3.51 -20.15
N ASN A 90 -2.39 4.11 -18.98
CA ASN A 90 -1.10 3.95 -18.31
C ASN A 90 -0.79 2.48 -17.99
N ILE A 91 -1.78 1.69 -17.58
CA ILE A 91 -1.59 0.24 -17.33
C ILE A 91 -1.27 -0.48 -18.64
N LEU A 92 -2.06 -0.25 -19.69
CA LEU A 92 -1.93 -0.96 -20.97
C LEU A 92 -0.63 -0.60 -21.69
N SER A 93 -0.22 0.67 -21.64
CA SER A 93 1.03 1.19 -22.18
C SER A 93 2.28 0.62 -21.48
N ASN A 94 2.12 0.09 -20.26
CA ASN A 94 3.20 -0.54 -19.49
C ASN A 94 3.13 -2.08 -19.49
N LEU A 95 2.19 -2.72 -20.20
CA LEU A 95 2.14 -4.18 -20.25
C LEU A 95 3.41 -4.76 -20.88
N GLY A 96 4.01 -5.73 -20.18
CA GLY A 96 5.29 -6.32 -20.59
C GLY A 96 6.51 -5.45 -20.26
N SER A 97 6.30 -4.21 -19.78
CA SER A 97 7.36 -3.46 -19.12
C SER A 97 7.63 -4.07 -17.74
N HIS A 98 8.87 -3.97 -17.26
CA HIS A 98 9.23 -4.42 -15.92
C HIS A 98 9.07 -3.31 -14.86
N ASN A 99 8.36 -2.22 -15.21
CA ASN A 99 8.33 -0.96 -14.46
C ASN A 99 6.94 -0.63 -13.89
N ASP A 100 6.09 -1.63 -13.68
CA ASP A 100 4.73 -1.48 -13.16
C ASP A 100 4.58 -1.88 -11.68
N GLY A 101 5.67 -2.27 -11.02
CA GLY A 101 5.67 -2.74 -9.62
C GLY A 101 5.05 -4.11 -9.42
N LEU A 102 4.72 -4.80 -10.51
CA LEU A 102 4.11 -6.12 -10.50
C LEU A 102 5.01 -7.14 -11.19
N GLY A 103 4.83 -8.40 -10.82
CA GLY A 103 5.67 -9.46 -11.35
C GLY A 103 5.35 -9.82 -12.81
N PRO A 104 6.28 -10.52 -13.49
CA PRO A 104 6.05 -11.01 -14.85
C PRO A 104 4.90 -12.02 -14.93
N ASN A 105 4.53 -12.63 -13.80
CA ASN A 105 3.47 -13.62 -13.75
C ASN A 105 2.08 -13.01 -13.85
N TRP A 106 1.90 -11.71 -13.64
CA TRP A 106 0.58 -11.07 -13.67
C TRP A 106 0.04 -10.99 -15.11
N SER A 107 -1.27 -11.10 -15.31
CA SER A 107 -1.93 -10.81 -16.59
C SER A 107 -2.29 -9.32 -16.71
N GLY A 108 -2.72 -8.88 -17.90
CA GLY A 108 -3.25 -7.52 -18.07
C GLY A 108 -4.51 -7.27 -17.22
N VAL A 109 -5.42 -8.24 -17.17
CA VAL A 109 -6.67 -8.14 -16.38
C VAL A 109 -6.37 -8.07 -14.87
N GLU A 110 -5.39 -8.84 -14.41
CA GLU A 110 -4.96 -8.82 -13.00
C GLU A 110 -4.37 -7.46 -12.61
N ARG A 111 -3.58 -6.84 -13.49
CA ARG A 111 -3.06 -5.48 -13.29
C ARG A 111 -4.16 -4.44 -13.20
N VAL A 112 -5.12 -4.50 -14.11
CA VAL A 112 -6.31 -3.62 -14.07
C VAL A 112 -7.04 -3.78 -12.74
N ALA A 113 -7.33 -5.02 -12.32
CA ALA A 113 -8.02 -5.29 -11.07
C ALA A 113 -7.25 -4.77 -9.84
N HIS A 114 -5.93 -4.97 -9.79
CA HIS A 114 -5.11 -4.51 -8.67
C HIS A 114 -4.96 -2.97 -8.64
N THR A 115 -4.71 -2.32 -9.77
CA THR A 115 -4.60 -0.85 -9.81
C THR A 115 -5.90 -0.20 -9.33
N PHE A 116 -7.05 -0.63 -9.84
CA PHE A 116 -8.34 -0.07 -9.41
C PHE A 116 -8.70 -0.46 -7.97
N HIS A 117 -8.27 -1.63 -7.49
CA HIS A 117 -8.37 -1.98 -6.06
C HIS A 117 -7.62 -1.01 -5.17
N MET A 118 -6.38 -0.63 -5.52
CA MET A 118 -5.61 0.31 -4.72
C MET A 118 -6.28 1.69 -4.65
N TRP A 119 -6.77 2.19 -5.78
CA TRP A 119 -7.53 3.45 -5.83
C TRP A 119 -8.82 3.38 -5.01
N ASP A 120 -9.60 2.31 -5.14
CA ASP A 120 -10.83 2.11 -4.35
C ASP A 120 -10.54 2.02 -2.86
N LEU A 121 -9.48 1.29 -2.46
CA LEU A 121 -9.04 1.17 -1.08
C LEU A 121 -8.67 2.54 -0.50
N TRP A 122 -7.91 3.37 -1.22
CA TRP A 122 -7.55 4.71 -0.74
C TRP A 122 -8.77 5.61 -0.58
N MET A 123 -9.70 5.58 -1.54
CA MET A 123 -10.97 6.28 -1.42
C MET A 123 -11.82 5.77 -0.26
N LYS A 124 -11.82 4.45 -0.02
CA LYS A 124 -12.50 3.83 1.12
C LYS A 124 -11.92 4.33 2.43
N ILE A 125 -10.59 4.28 2.61
CA ILE A 125 -9.88 4.81 3.78
C ILE A 125 -10.24 6.28 4.01
N PHE A 126 -10.20 7.11 2.95
CA PHE A 126 -10.54 8.52 3.00
C PHE A 126 -11.99 8.76 3.45
N ASN A 127 -12.92 8.00 2.90
CA ASN A 127 -14.35 8.21 3.16
C ASN A 127 -14.81 7.66 4.52
N SER A 128 -14.22 6.56 5.01
CA SER A 128 -14.71 5.87 6.22
C SER A 128 -13.89 6.12 7.48
N ALA A 129 -12.57 6.31 7.38
CA ALA A 129 -11.69 6.36 8.55
C ALA A 129 -10.97 7.71 8.69
N TRP A 130 -10.60 8.35 7.57
CA TRP A 130 -9.77 9.55 7.58
C TRP A 130 -10.38 10.72 8.34
N LYS A 131 -11.68 11.00 8.15
CA LYS A 131 -12.36 12.10 8.85
C LYS A 131 -12.31 11.91 10.37
N THR A 132 -12.51 10.68 10.84
CA THR A 132 -12.45 10.32 12.28
C THR A 132 -11.04 10.51 12.83
N VAL A 133 -10.02 10.07 12.10
CA VAL A 133 -8.61 10.25 12.48
C VAL A 133 -8.23 11.73 12.48
N LYS A 134 -8.66 12.54 11.50
CA LYS A 134 -8.39 13.98 11.51
C LYS A 134 -9.09 14.73 12.65
N ALA A 135 -10.29 14.30 13.03
CA ALA A 135 -11.03 14.89 14.15
C ALA A 135 -10.40 14.53 15.51
N ASN A 136 -9.80 13.34 15.62
CA ASN A 136 -9.12 12.85 16.81
C ASN A 136 -7.73 12.35 16.43
N PRO A 137 -6.77 13.26 16.17
CA PRO A 137 -5.46 12.89 15.67
C PRO A 137 -4.70 12.02 16.68
N PRO A 138 -3.92 11.02 16.20
CA PRO A 138 -3.03 10.27 17.06
C PRO A 138 -2.02 11.19 17.74
N HIS A 139 -1.67 10.86 18.98
CA HIS A 139 -0.60 11.55 19.70
C HIS A 139 0.72 11.46 18.93
N LYS A 140 1.58 12.48 19.08
CA LYS A 140 2.87 12.57 18.39
C LYS A 140 3.75 11.34 18.64
N GLU A 141 3.69 10.80 19.85
CA GLU A 141 4.40 9.60 20.26
C GLU A 141 3.97 8.36 19.45
N ILE A 142 2.66 8.23 19.19
CA ILE A 142 2.10 7.16 18.34
C ILE A 142 2.60 7.36 16.91
N CYS A 143 2.58 8.60 16.40
CA CYS A 143 3.11 8.90 15.07
C CYS A 143 4.60 8.55 14.94
N ASN A 144 5.42 8.91 15.93
CA ASN A 144 6.84 8.53 15.92
C ASN A 144 7.02 7.01 15.83
N CYS A 145 6.18 6.23 16.53
CA CYS A 145 6.25 4.78 16.51
C CYS A 145 5.74 4.15 15.21
N VAL A 146 4.68 4.68 14.61
CA VAL A 146 4.12 4.15 13.36
C VAL A 146 4.97 4.54 12.15
N LEU A 147 5.68 5.66 12.20
CA LEU A 147 6.61 6.11 11.16
C LEU A 147 8.01 5.47 11.27
N ASP A 148 8.34 4.82 12.39
CA ASP A 148 9.55 4.01 12.54
C ASP A 148 9.41 2.65 11.82
N VAL A 149 9.21 2.73 10.50
CA VAL A 149 8.86 1.61 9.61
C VAL A 149 9.95 0.54 9.53
N GLU A 150 11.20 0.88 9.86
CA GLU A 150 12.31 -0.07 9.92
C GLU A 150 12.14 -1.07 11.07
N ASN A 151 11.44 -0.67 12.12
CA ASN A 151 11.44 -1.37 13.40
C ASN A 151 10.05 -1.88 13.81
N ASN A 152 8.97 -1.29 13.28
CA ASN A 152 7.61 -1.71 13.61
C ASN A 152 7.05 -2.80 12.67
N GLY A 153 7.85 -3.27 11.71
CA GLY A 153 7.49 -4.36 10.80
C GLY A 153 6.76 -3.94 9.53
N ILE A 154 6.36 -2.67 9.37
CA ILE A 154 5.66 -2.17 8.17
C ILE A 154 6.53 -2.35 6.92
N LYS A 155 7.78 -1.87 6.94
CA LYS A 155 8.67 -1.99 5.77
C LYS A 155 9.00 -3.45 5.45
N THR A 156 9.11 -4.29 6.48
CA THR A 156 9.30 -5.74 6.31
C THR A 156 8.09 -6.36 5.60
N ALA A 157 6.87 -5.98 5.97
CA ALA A 157 5.65 -6.43 5.31
C ALA A 157 5.54 -5.94 3.86
N VAL A 158 5.91 -4.68 3.57
CA VAL A 158 6.00 -4.18 2.17
C VAL A 158 7.04 -4.99 1.36
N GLY A 159 8.19 -5.30 1.95
CA GLY A 159 9.20 -6.15 1.33
C GLY A 159 8.73 -7.58 1.07
N TRP A 160 7.92 -8.13 1.98
CA TRP A 160 7.26 -9.41 1.78
C TRP A 160 6.32 -9.39 0.57
N VAL A 161 5.53 -8.32 0.39
CA VAL A 161 4.67 -8.12 -0.79
C VAL A 161 5.51 -8.06 -2.08
N ALA A 162 6.59 -7.28 -2.09
CA ALA A 162 7.48 -7.16 -3.25
C ALA A 162 8.08 -8.51 -3.67
N ASN A 163 8.48 -9.33 -2.71
CA ASN A 163 8.99 -10.67 -2.98
C ASN A 163 7.90 -11.60 -3.52
N HIS A 164 6.67 -11.50 -3.00
CA HIS A 164 5.56 -12.30 -3.48
C HIS A 164 5.15 -11.95 -4.91
N TYR A 165 5.27 -10.68 -5.34
CA TYR A 165 5.00 -10.31 -6.73
C TYR A 165 5.86 -11.12 -7.72
N LYS A 166 7.08 -11.51 -7.34
CA LYS A 166 7.95 -12.33 -8.21
C LYS A 166 7.45 -13.75 -8.39
N SER A 167 6.88 -14.36 -7.36
CA SER A 167 6.42 -15.75 -7.38
C SER A 167 4.95 -15.90 -7.79
N GLY A 168 4.14 -14.85 -7.68
CA GLY A 168 2.71 -14.90 -8.00
C GLY A 168 1.97 -13.59 -7.70
N THR A 169 0.64 -13.67 -7.61
CA THR A 169 -0.22 -12.56 -7.18
C THR A 169 -0.27 -12.53 -5.64
N PRO A 170 0.21 -11.49 -4.93
CA PRO A 170 0.09 -11.39 -3.49
C PRO A 170 -1.34 -11.01 -3.16
N ILE A 171 -2.17 -12.03 -3.03
CA ILE A 171 -3.28 -12.04 -2.07
C ILE A 171 -3.22 -13.36 -1.29
N THR A 172 -1.99 -13.76 -0.95
CA THR A 172 -1.65 -14.94 -0.16
C THR A 172 -1.33 -14.57 1.28
N LEU A 173 -2.25 -13.88 1.94
CA LEU A 173 -2.22 -13.75 3.41
C LEU A 173 -2.97 -14.90 4.09
N LEU A 174 -3.49 -15.86 3.31
CA LEU A 174 -4.24 -17.02 3.81
C LEU A 174 -3.73 -18.38 3.29
N ASN A 175 -2.47 -18.51 2.85
CA ASN A 175 -1.89 -19.79 2.36
C ASN A 175 -2.71 -20.50 1.26
N ARG A 176 -3.35 -19.75 0.36
CA ARG A 176 -4.12 -20.33 -0.76
C ARG A 176 -3.74 -19.64 -2.07
N PRO A 177 -3.35 -20.39 -3.12
CA PRO A 177 -3.08 -19.81 -4.42
C PRO A 177 -4.34 -19.12 -4.96
N ILE A 178 -4.15 -17.96 -5.58
CA ILE A 178 -5.24 -17.25 -6.25
C ILE A 178 -5.22 -17.70 -7.70
N PRO A 179 -6.36 -18.13 -8.26
CA PRO A 179 -6.42 -18.51 -9.66
C PRO A 179 -6.15 -17.32 -10.57
N LYS A 180 -5.72 -17.63 -11.80
CA LYS A 180 -5.66 -16.62 -12.86
C LYS A 180 -7.01 -15.98 -13.07
N LEU A 181 -7.05 -14.65 -13.15
CA LEU A 181 -8.28 -13.93 -13.42
C LEU A 181 -8.62 -14.04 -14.92
N ILE A 182 -9.50 -14.98 -15.26
CA ILE A 182 -9.88 -15.30 -16.64
C ILE A 182 -11.39 -15.31 -16.86
N ASP A 183 -12.19 -15.36 -15.79
CA ASP A 183 -13.64 -15.48 -15.86
C ASP A 183 -14.33 -14.97 -14.57
N ALA A 184 -15.67 -15.02 -14.55
CA ALA A 184 -16.47 -14.59 -13.40
C ALA A 184 -16.27 -15.46 -12.14
N THR A 185 -15.94 -16.74 -12.32
CA THR A 185 -15.69 -17.67 -11.21
C THR A 185 -14.41 -17.30 -10.47
N THR A 186 -13.33 -17.10 -11.21
CA THR A 186 -12.04 -16.63 -10.70
C THR A 186 -12.14 -15.20 -10.16
N TRP A 187 -12.96 -14.34 -10.77
CA TRP A 187 -13.28 -13.01 -10.22
C TRP A 187 -13.91 -13.06 -8.83
N THR A 188 -14.80 -14.01 -8.55
CA THR A 188 -15.41 -14.13 -7.21
C THR A 188 -14.35 -14.40 -6.13
N VAL A 189 -13.35 -15.22 -6.45
CA VAL A 189 -12.19 -15.44 -5.57
C VAL A 189 -11.40 -14.15 -5.40
N TRP A 190 -11.07 -13.45 -6.49
CA TRP A 190 -10.37 -12.17 -6.45
C TRP A 190 -11.12 -11.12 -5.63
N LYS A 191 -12.41 -10.91 -5.87
CA LYS A 191 -13.22 -9.93 -5.14
C LYS A 191 -13.19 -10.15 -3.63
N ASN A 192 -13.39 -11.39 -3.19
CA ASN A 192 -13.32 -11.73 -1.76
C ASN A 192 -11.94 -11.44 -1.16
N ARG A 193 -10.89 -11.61 -1.97
CA ARG A 193 -9.50 -11.37 -1.60
C ARG A 193 -9.17 -9.89 -1.49
N LEU A 194 -9.60 -9.10 -2.47
CA LEU A 194 -9.42 -7.65 -2.50
C LEU A 194 -10.16 -6.98 -1.32
N LEU A 195 -11.36 -7.44 -0.98
CA LEU A 195 -12.14 -6.90 0.14
C LEU A 195 -11.64 -7.32 1.54
N HIS A 196 -10.58 -8.15 1.65
CA HIS A 196 -10.15 -8.69 2.93
C HIS A 196 -9.78 -7.62 3.96
N TYR A 197 -9.10 -6.55 3.52
CA TYR A 197 -8.66 -5.44 4.37
C TYR A 197 -9.65 -4.28 4.46
N TYR A 198 -10.92 -4.49 4.09
CA TYR A 198 -11.96 -3.46 4.15
C TYR A 198 -12.66 -3.41 5.52
N THR A 199 -12.10 -4.10 6.52
CA THR A 199 -12.55 -4.04 7.91
C THR A 199 -12.27 -2.68 8.54
N ASP A 200 -13.11 -2.23 9.46
CA ASP A 200 -12.94 -0.94 10.15
C ASP A 200 -11.56 -0.80 10.83
N GLU A 201 -11.03 -1.88 11.43
CA GLU A 201 -9.70 -1.90 12.05
C GLU A 201 -8.59 -1.62 11.03
N ALA A 202 -8.53 -2.38 9.93
CA ALA A 202 -7.52 -2.18 8.89
C ALA A 202 -7.60 -0.79 8.24
N LEU A 203 -8.81 -0.28 7.99
CA LEU A 203 -9.02 1.06 7.43
C LEU A 203 -8.57 2.14 8.40
N LYS A 204 -8.79 1.96 9.71
CA LYS A 204 -8.32 2.86 10.76
C LYS A 204 -6.80 2.84 10.89
N ASP A 205 -6.16 1.67 10.84
CA ASP A 205 -4.71 1.54 10.88
C ASP A 205 -4.06 2.32 9.73
N ALA A 206 -4.55 2.09 8.51
CA ALA A 206 -4.06 2.79 7.31
C ALA A 206 -4.30 4.30 7.38
N ALA A 207 -5.48 4.75 7.80
CA ALA A 207 -5.77 6.17 8.00
C ALA A 207 -4.86 6.82 9.04
N THR A 208 -4.58 6.12 10.15
CA THR A 208 -3.68 6.60 11.22
C THR A 208 -2.27 6.78 10.69
N TYR A 209 -1.74 5.79 9.96
CA TYR A 209 -0.42 5.88 9.35
C TYR A 209 -0.33 7.04 8.34
N LEU A 210 -1.28 7.11 7.41
CA LEU A 210 -1.31 8.15 6.39
C LEU A 210 -1.43 9.55 7.02
N HIS A 211 -2.14 9.68 8.14
CA HIS A 211 -2.25 10.94 8.86
C HIS A 211 -0.90 11.35 9.41
N CYS A 212 -0.22 10.46 10.13
CA CYS A 212 1.12 10.71 10.66
C CYS A 212 2.13 11.02 9.55
N ALA A 213 2.07 10.32 8.42
CA ALA A 213 3.01 10.50 7.29
C ALA A 213 2.78 11.79 6.49
N THR A 214 1.70 12.52 6.75
CA THR A 214 1.31 13.72 5.99
C THR A 214 1.19 14.99 6.83
N GLN A 215 1.69 14.96 8.07
CA GLN A 215 1.84 16.15 8.92
C GLN A 215 3.12 16.92 8.62
#